data_AF-A0A978T0Z1-F1
#
_entry.id   AF-A0A978T0Z1-F1
#
_cell.length_a   1.000
_cell.length_b   1.000
_cell.length_c   1.000
_cell.angle_alpha   90.00
_cell.angle_beta   90.00
_cell.angle_gamma   90.00
#
_symmetry.space_group_name_H-M   'P 1'
#
loop_
_entity.id
_entity.type
_entity.pdbx_description
1 polymer ?
#
loop_
_entity_poly.entity_id
_entity_poly.type
_entity_poly.pdbx_seq_one_letter_code
_entity_poly.pdbx_strand_id
1 'polypeptide(L)'
;MAAKSLPPGGKSTCPADLETLIPLLLRDLPDYTNRVIRRSRLQGVDYDMTYVVLAGRAEFEPLALGPGRSNPEISPNTGLRRSARDELRQVFITTLERNYITGKQVQLQHYHWLFFTQTAEGWRLAMMFSRLGTSLPHNILTPPRDSSTGALAMAISLWLRDCYAGAIRF
;
A
#
# COMPACT_ATOMS: atom_id res chain seq x y z
N MET A 1 -9.94 8.30 -50.54
CA MET A 1 -9.60 8.85 -49.21
C MET A 1 -9.60 7.70 -48.22
N ALA A 2 -8.41 7.17 -47.88
CA ALA A 2 -8.29 6.12 -46.88
C ALA A 2 -8.01 6.77 -45.52
N ALA A 3 -8.90 6.54 -44.56
CA ALA A 3 -8.70 6.95 -43.18
C ALA A 3 -7.51 6.17 -42.61
N LYS A 4 -6.42 6.89 -42.33
CA LYS A 4 -5.24 6.37 -41.65
C LYS A 4 -5.64 6.12 -40.20
N SER A 5 -5.82 4.85 -39.83
CA SER A 5 -6.07 4.45 -38.45
C SER A 5 -4.87 4.86 -37.58
N LEU A 6 -5.17 5.56 -36.49
CA LEU A 6 -4.21 5.92 -35.44
C LEU A 6 -3.80 4.63 -34.70
N PRO A 7 -2.51 4.41 -34.40
CA PRO A 7 -2.11 3.20 -33.68
C PRO A 7 -2.75 3.18 -32.28
N PRO A 8 -3.23 2.01 -31.81
CA PRO A 8 -3.73 1.90 -30.44
C PRO A 8 -2.58 2.22 -29.49
N GLY A 9 -2.78 3.24 -28.63
CA GLY A 9 -1.83 3.61 -27.59
C GLY A 9 -1.36 2.38 -26.82
N GLY A 10 -0.04 2.24 -26.70
CA GLY A 10 0.60 1.07 -26.10
C GLY A 10 -0.04 0.75 -24.75
N LYS A 11 -0.48 -0.51 -24.58
CA LYS A 11 -1.02 -1.01 -23.33
C LYS A 11 0.07 -0.89 -22.27
N SER A 12 -0.09 0.04 -21.33
CA SER A 12 0.80 0.15 -20.18
C SER A 12 0.54 -1.07 -19.28
N THR A 13 1.37 -2.09 -19.39
CA THR A 13 1.24 -3.34 -18.63
C THR A 13 1.57 -3.08 -17.15
N CYS A 14 0.76 -3.63 -16.23
CA CYS A 14 1.04 -3.57 -14.79
C CYS A 14 2.43 -4.17 -14.50
N PRO A 15 3.34 -3.44 -13.82
CA PRO A 15 4.70 -3.93 -13.60
C PRO A 15 4.73 -5.22 -12.77
N ALA A 16 5.60 -6.15 -13.16
CA ALA A 16 5.84 -7.37 -12.41
C ALA A 16 6.83 -7.16 -11.24
N ASP A 17 7.74 -6.19 -11.40
CA ASP A 17 8.70 -5.82 -10.37
C ASP A 17 8.05 -4.94 -9.29
N LEU A 18 8.24 -5.29 -8.02
CA LEU A 18 7.58 -4.62 -6.90
C LEU A 18 8.13 -3.20 -6.68
N GLU A 19 9.42 -2.98 -6.90
CA GLU A 19 10.06 -1.66 -6.74
C GLU A 19 9.59 -0.67 -7.80
N THR A 20 9.21 -1.16 -8.98
CA THR A 20 8.57 -0.36 -10.04
C THR A 20 7.06 -0.19 -9.81
N LEU A 21 6.38 -1.21 -9.29
CA LEU A 21 4.93 -1.19 -9.05
C LEU A 21 4.53 -0.24 -7.92
N ILE A 22 5.26 -0.26 -6.80
CA ILE A 22 4.89 0.48 -5.59
C ILE A 22 4.85 2.00 -5.78
N PRO A 23 5.82 2.66 -6.45
CA PRO A 23 5.74 4.09 -6.73
C PRO A 23 4.48 4.50 -7.50
N LEU A 24 4.05 3.68 -8.46
CA LEU A 24 2.81 3.91 -9.23
C LEU A 24 1.58 3.73 -8.35
N LEU A 25 1.59 2.72 -7.48
CA LEU A 25 0.54 2.51 -6.48
C LEU A 25 0.42 3.73 -5.56
N LEU A 26 1.54 4.20 -5.01
CA LEU A 26 1.56 5.30 -4.04
C LEU A 26 1.09 6.62 -4.62
N ARG A 27 1.35 6.86 -5.92
CA ARG A 27 0.83 8.02 -6.66
C ARG A 27 -0.70 8.08 -6.59
N ASP A 28 -1.37 6.94 -6.77
CA ASP A 28 -2.84 6.87 -6.89
C ASP A 28 -3.51 6.48 -5.56
N LEU A 29 -2.73 6.09 -4.54
CA LEU A 29 -3.22 5.56 -3.27
C LEU A 29 -4.15 6.53 -2.52
N PRO A 30 -3.89 7.85 -2.43
CA PRO A 30 -4.81 8.79 -1.80
C PRO A 30 -6.22 8.75 -2.43
N ASP A 31 -6.30 8.74 -3.75
CA ASP A 31 -7.58 8.72 -4.48
C ASP A 31 -8.34 7.42 -4.26
N TYR A 32 -7.66 6.28 -4.38
CA TYR A 32 -8.27 4.96 -4.13
C TYR A 32 -8.76 4.84 -2.69
N THR A 33 -8.00 5.35 -1.72
CA THR A 33 -8.38 5.30 -0.30
C THR A 33 -9.57 6.19 -0.02
N ASN A 34 -9.56 7.43 -0.49
CA ASN A 34 -10.67 8.35 -0.31
C ASN A 34 -11.96 7.84 -0.98
N ARG A 35 -11.84 7.12 -2.10
CA ARG A 35 -12.96 6.41 -2.74
C ARG A 35 -13.53 5.30 -1.85
N VAL A 36 -12.67 4.51 -1.21
CA VAL A 36 -13.09 3.46 -0.26
C VAL A 36 -13.77 4.09 0.97
N ILE A 37 -13.13 5.07 1.62
CA ILE A 37 -13.68 5.78 2.79
C ILE A 37 -15.07 6.35 2.47
N ARG A 38 -15.20 7.04 1.33
CA ARG A 38 -16.48 7.62 0.91
C ARG A 38 -17.55 6.56 0.71
N ARG A 39 -17.22 5.42 0.10
CA ARG A 39 -18.16 4.31 -0.09
C ARG A 39 -18.59 3.68 1.24
N SER A 40 -17.66 3.48 2.18
CA SER A 40 -17.98 2.93 3.49
C SER A 40 -18.91 3.86 4.30
N ARG A 41 -18.73 5.19 4.21
CA ARG A 41 -19.66 6.15 4.82
C ARG A 41 -21.08 6.05 4.26
N LEU A 42 -21.22 5.88 2.94
CA LEU A 42 -22.53 5.67 2.31
C LEU A 42 -23.23 4.37 2.79
N GLN A 43 -22.46 3.42 3.33
CA GLN A 43 -22.95 2.18 3.92
C GLN A 43 -23.21 2.30 5.44
N GLY A 44 -23.15 3.51 6.01
CA GLY A 44 -23.45 3.75 7.42
C GLY A 44 -22.29 3.46 8.38
N VAL A 45 -21.07 3.24 7.87
CA VAL A 45 -19.88 3.15 8.73
C VAL A 45 -19.46 4.57 9.12
N ASP A 46 -19.48 4.85 10.42
CA ASP A 46 -19.11 6.16 10.98
C ASP A 46 -17.59 6.33 10.97
N TYR A 47 -17.07 6.75 9.82
CA TYR A 47 -15.74 7.34 9.74
C TYR A 47 -15.89 8.84 9.96
N ASP A 48 -15.23 9.36 11.00
CA ASP A 48 -14.87 10.78 11.09
C ASP A 48 -14.41 11.28 9.71
N MET A 49 -14.61 12.57 9.42
CA MET A 49 -14.26 13.20 8.14
C MET A 49 -12.73 13.20 7.93
N THR A 50 -12.20 12.03 7.60
CA THR A 50 -10.82 11.66 7.33
C THR A 50 -10.60 11.53 5.84
N TYR A 51 -9.46 12.04 5.38
CA TYR A 51 -9.00 11.96 4.01
C TYR A 51 -7.50 11.68 3.99
N VAL A 52 -7.05 10.72 3.20
CA VAL A 52 -5.63 10.57 2.89
C VAL A 52 -5.26 11.67 1.90
N VAL A 53 -4.26 12.48 2.26
CA VAL A 53 -3.79 13.61 1.45
C VAL A 53 -2.56 13.22 0.63
N LEU A 54 -1.66 12.44 1.22
CA LEU A 54 -0.38 12.09 0.62
C LEU A 54 0.05 10.70 1.07
N ALA A 55 0.70 9.96 0.18
CA ALA A 55 1.50 8.79 0.50
C ALA A 55 2.99 9.13 0.30
N GLY A 56 3.81 8.84 1.32
CA GLY A 56 5.25 9.06 1.29
C GLY A 56 5.98 8.03 0.44
N ARG A 57 7.30 8.21 0.30
CA ARG A 57 8.17 7.26 -0.42
C ARG A 57 8.19 5.90 0.29
N ALA A 58 8.25 4.82 -0.50
CA ALA A 58 8.42 3.46 0.01
C ALA A 58 9.87 3.14 0.40
N GLU A 59 10.00 2.33 1.44
CA GLU A 59 11.24 1.69 1.86
C GLU A 59 11.06 0.16 1.76
N PHE A 60 11.99 -0.52 1.08
CA PHE A 60 11.92 -1.95 0.81
C PHE A 60 12.79 -2.80 1.74
N GLU A 61 13.60 -2.16 2.58
CA GLU A 61 14.46 -2.86 3.53
C GLU A 61 13.60 -3.45 4.66
N PRO A 62 13.63 -4.78 4.87
CA PRO A 62 12.88 -5.41 5.95
C PRO A 62 13.34 -4.90 7.31
N LEU A 63 12.43 -4.89 8.29
CA LEU A 63 12.85 -4.57 9.65
C LEU A 63 13.78 -5.66 10.17
N ALA A 64 14.93 -5.26 10.72
CA ALA A 64 15.86 -6.19 11.36
C ALA A 64 15.14 -6.96 12.47
N LEU A 65 15.20 -8.29 12.42
CA LEU A 65 14.56 -9.18 13.40
C LEU A 65 15.27 -9.21 14.77
N GLY A 66 16.19 -8.27 15.01
CA GLY A 66 17.08 -8.23 16.17
C GLY A 66 18.30 -9.16 16.03
N PRO A 67 19.26 -9.06 16.97
CA PRO A 67 20.47 -9.88 16.93
C PRO A 67 20.13 -11.39 17.00
N GLY A 68 20.77 -12.19 16.14
CA GLY A 68 20.64 -13.65 16.10
C GLY A 68 19.50 -14.20 15.23
N ARG A 69 18.74 -13.34 14.53
CA ARG A 69 17.72 -13.77 13.56
C ARG A 69 18.10 -13.29 12.16
N SER A 70 18.43 -14.22 11.27
CA SER A 70 18.83 -13.90 9.89
C SER A 70 17.63 -13.44 9.06
N ASN A 71 17.88 -12.48 8.17
CA ASN A 71 16.97 -12.17 7.06
C ASN A 71 16.62 -13.46 6.30
N PRO A 72 15.38 -13.58 5.78
CA PRO A 72 14.89 -14.79 5.14
C PRO A 72 15.62 -15.19 3.86
N GLU A 73 16.56 -14.39 3.36
CA GLU A 73 17.39 -14.68 2.18
C GLU A 73 18.19 -15.99 2.33
N ILE A 74 18.44 -16.45 3.56
CA ILE A 74 19.15 -17.70 3.83
C ILE A 74 18.36 -18.53 4.84
N SER A 75 17.76 -19.63 4.39
CA SER A 75 17.28 -20.71 5.26
C SER A 75 18.52 -21.47 5.78
N PRO A 76 18.86 -21.39 7.08
CA PRO A 76 20.09 -21.98 7.60
C PRO A 76 20.09 -23.52 7.59
N ASN A 77 18.96 -24.14 7.24
CA ASN A 77 18.70 -25.57 7.35
C ASN A 77 18.56 -26.31 6.00
N THR A 78 18.63 -25.64 4.84
CA THR A 78 18.46 -26.35 3.55
C THR A 78 19.35 -25.88 2.39
N GLY A 79 20.01 -24.71 2.48
CA GLY A 79 20.79 -24.18 1.36
C GLY A 79 19.97 -23.90 0.07
N LEU A 80 18.65 -24.06 0.12
CA LEU A 80 17.73 -23.76 -0.97
C LEU A 80 17.42 -22.27 -0.96
N ARG A 81 17.70 -21.57 -2.06
CA ARG A 81 17.10 -20.25 -2.31
C ARG A 81 15.60 -20.47 -2.41
N ARG A 82 14.82 -19.89 -1.48
CA ARG A 82 13.36 -19.83 -1.61
C ARG A 82 13.04 -19.20 -2.96
N SER A 83 12.15 -19.82 -3.72
CA SER A 83 11.75 -19.27 -5.01
C SER A 83 11.07 -17.91 -4.76
N ALA A 84 11.29 -16.92 -5.64
CA ALA A 84 10.70 -15.58 -5.49
C ALA A 84 9.15 -15.59 -5.36
N ARG A 85 8.51 -16.69 -5.77
CA ARG A 85 7.07 -16.93 -5.63
C ARG A 85 6.61 -17.24 -4.19
N ASP A 86 7.50 -17.68 -3.31
CA ASP A 86 7.19 -18.03 -1.92
C ASP A 86 7.68 -16.98 -0.91
N GLU A 87 8.23 -15.85 -1.39
CA GLU A 87 8.83 -14.85 -0.52
C GLU A 87 7.85 -13.72 -0.21
N LEU A 88 7.52 -13.57 1.07
CA LEU A 88 6.81 -12.41 1.60
C LEU A 88 7.72 -11.18 1.48
N ARG A 89 7.31 -10.17 0.70
CA ARG A 89 8.05 -8.92 0.54
C ARG A 89 7.46 -7.84 1.42
N GLN A 90 8.28 -7.27 2.31
CA GLN A 90 7.88 -6.15 3.15
C GLN A 90 8.09 -4.83 2.40
N VAL A 91 7.13 -3.92 2.50
CA VAL A 91 7.25 -2.54 2.05
C VAL A 91 6.77 -1.64 3.18
N PHE A 92 7.61 -0.69 3.59
CA PHE A 92 7.24 0.32 4.56
C PHE A 92 6.85 1.62 3.85
N ILE A 93 5.74 2.21 4.28
CA ILE A 93 5.26 3.48 3.74
C ILE A 93 4.75 4.39 4.86
N THR A 94 4.63 5.68 4.55
CA THR A 94 3.94 6.65 5.39
C THR A 94 2.76 7.26 4.65
N THR A 95 1.73 7.67 5.37
CA THR A 95 0.65 8.49 4.82
C THR A 95 0.38 9.69 5.69
N LEU A 96 -0.10 10.78 5.08
CA LEU A 96 -0.59 11.96 5.78
C LEU A 96 -2.11 12.01 5.62
N GLU A 97 -2.81 11.93 6.74
CA GLU A 97 -4.26 12.05 6.82
C GLU A 97 -4.67 13.43 7.32
N ARG A 98 -5.81 13.90 6.83
CA ARG A 98 -6.48 15.10 7.31
C ARG A 98 -7.82 14.69 7.91
N ASN A 99 -8.00 14.97 9.20
CA ASN A 99 -9.24 14.73 9.92
C ASN A 99 -9.91 16.05 10.26
N TYR A 100 -11.23 16.07 10.22
CA TYR A 100 -12.06 17.18 10.71
C TYR A 100 -12.78 16.73 11.98
N ILE A 101 -12.18 17.01 13.13
CA ILE A 101 -12.76 16.69 14.45
C ILE A 101 -13.33 17.99 15.02
N THR A 102 -14.63 17.99 15.36
CA THR A 102 -15.33 19.17 15.93
C THR A 102 -15.07 20.49 15.17
N GLY A 103 -15.00 20.42 13.84
CA GLY A 103 -14.77 21.57 12.95
C GLY A 103 -13.32 22.04 12.87
N LYS A 104 -12.38 21.40 13.58
CA LYS A 104 -10.95 21.68 13.50
C LYS A 104 -10.27 20.68 12.57
N GLN A 105 -9.44 21.21 11.68
CA GLN A 105 -8.58 20.39 10.84
C GLN A 105 -7.36 19.95 11.64
N VAL A 106 -7.14 18.64 11.73
CA VAL A 106 -5.92 18.06 12.29
C VAL A 106 -5.25 17.20 11.22
N GLN A 107 -3.91 17.20 11.21
CA GLN A 107 -3.11 16.33 10.35
C GLN A 107 -2.49 15.22 11.19
N LEU A 108 -2.60 14.00 10.69
CA LEU A 108 -2.07 12.80 11.34
C LEU A 108 -1.19 12.05 10.35
N GLN A 109 0.03 11.72 10.78
CA GLN A 109 0.91 10.87 10.00
C GLN A 109 0.73 9.42 10.44
N HIS A 110 0.53 8.51 9.50
CA HIS A 110 0.49 7.08 9.76
C HIS A 110 1.71 6.39 9.16
N TYR A 111 2.13 5.31 9.81
CA TYR A 111 3.21 4.45 9.36
C TYR A 111 2.65 3.06 9.11
N HIS A 112 2.99 2.46 7.97
CA HIS A 112 2.40 1.20 7.54
C HIS A 112 3.48 0.21 7.13
N TRP A 113 3.33 -1.02 7.60
CA TRP A 113 4.08 -2.18 7.13
C TRP A 113 3.17 -3.02 6.26
N LEU A 114 3.48 -3.05 4.98
CA LEU A 114 2.77 -3.81 3.97
C LEU A 114 3.53 -5.09 3.69
N PHE A 115 2.82 -6.20 3.60
CA PHE A 115 3.41 -7.48 3.28
C PHE A 115 2.75 -8.03 2.03
N PHE A 116 3.52 -8.16 0.95
CA PHE A 116 3.06 -8.62 -0.35
C PHE A 116 3.51 -10.05 -0.60
N THR A 117 2.66 -10.82 -1.28
CA THR A 117 2.98 -12.14 -1.80
C THR A 117 2.75 -12.17 -3.30
N GLN A 118 3.58 -12.94 -4.02
CA GLN A 118 3.46 -13.09 -5.46
C GLN A 118 2.56 -14.27 -5.80
N THR A 119 1.55 -14.04 -6.64
CA THR A 119 0.64 -15.08 -7.13
C THR A 119 0.73 -15.22 -8.64
N ALA A 120 0.05 -16.22 -9.22
CA ALA A 120 -0.03 -16.39 -10.68
C ALA A 120 -0.65 -15.17 -11.40
N GLU A 121 -1.50 -14.40 -10.70
CA GLU A 121 -2.15 -13.20 -11.23
C GLU A 121 -1.37 -11.91 -10.93
N GLY A 122 -0.26 -11.99 -10.19
CA GLY A 122 0.54 -10.84 -9.77
C GLY A 122 0.63 -10.69 -8.25
N TRP A 123 1.10 -9.53 -7.80
CA TRP A 123 1.27 -9.20 -6.39
C TRP A 123 -0.08 -9.02 -5.69
N ARG A 124 -0.19 -9.57 -4.48
CA ARG A 124 -1.34 -9.38 -3.59
C ARG A 124 -0.86 -8.90 -2.22
N LEU A 125 -1.63 -8.01 -1.61
CA LEU A 125 -1.43 -7.63 -0.22
C LEU A 125 -1.88 -8.81 0.67
N ALA A 126 -0.95 -9.40 1.41
CA ALA A 126 -1.23 -10.50 2.32
C ALA A 126 -1.71 -9.98 3.69
N MET A 127 -1.01 -8.99 4.24
CA MET A 127 -1.36 -8.36 5.51
C MET A 127 -0.76 -6.95 5.62
N MET A 128 -1.31 -6.14 6.51
CA MET A 128 -0.85 -4.78 6.76
C MET A 128 -0.96 -4.41 8.24
N PHE A 129 0.11 -3.86 8.81
CA PHE A 129 0.10 -3.27 10.14
C PHE A 129 0.24 -1.76 10.02
N SER A 130 -0.45 -1.03 10.90
CA SER A 130 -0.37 0.42 10.94
C SER A 130 -0.14 0.91 12.36
N ARG A 131 0.62 1.99 12.50
CA ARG A 131 0.66 2.79 13.73
C ARG A 131 0.41 4.25 13.44
N LEU A 132 -0.13 4.94 14.43
CA LEU A 132 -0.36 6.38 14.38
C LEU A 132 0.89 7.11 14.89
N GLY A 133 1.39 8.05 14.09
CA GLY A 133 2.30 9.09 14.55
C GLY A 133 1.51 10.20 15.25
N THR A 134 2.04 10.70 16.36
CA THR A 134 1.41 11.83 17.07
C THR A 134 2.00 13.16 16.62
N SER A 135 1.16 14.20 16.53
CA SER A 135 1.55 15.60 16.27
C SER A 135 1.77 16.42 17.54
N LEU A 136 1.90 15.75 18.70
CA LEU A 136 2.03 16.35 20.02
C LEU A 136 3.51 16.39 20.47
N PRO A 137 3.92 17.33 21.34
CA PRO A 137 5.32 17.59 21.68
C PRO A 137 6.06 16.42 22.38
N HIS A 138 5.43 15.26 22.58
CA HIS A 138 6.02 14.09 23.25
C HIS A 138 6.11 12.84 22.37
N ASN A 139 5.78 12.92 21.06
CA ASN A 139 5.99 11.84 20.08
C ASN A 139 5.62 10.44 20.59
N ILE A 140 4.46 10.29 21.23
CA ILE A 140 3.98 8.99 21.67
C ILE A 140 3.56 8.21 20.42
N LEU A 141 4.33 7.19 20.06
CA LEU A 141 3.96 6.27 18.98
C LEU A 141 3.01 5.21 19.53
N THR A 142 1.86 5.03 18.86
CA THR A 142 0.97 3.94 19.23
C THR A 142 1.59 2.59 18.85
N PRO A 143 1.26 1.50 19.57
CA PRO A 143 1.69 0.17 19.14
C PRO A 143 1.10 -0.13 17.74
N PRO A 144 1.86 -0.80 16.85
CA PRO A 144 1.33 -1.28 15.59
C PRO A 144 0.09 -2.16 15.81
N ARG A 145 -0.95 -1.92 15.02
CA ARG A 145 -2.18 -2.72 15.01
C ARG A 145 -2.40 -3.29 13.63
N ASP A 146 -3.02 -4.47 13.59
CA ASP A 146 -3.49 -5.05 12.32
C ASP A 146 -4.48 -4.09 11.67
N SER A 147 -4.26 -3.83 10.39
CA SER A 147 -5.01 -2.91 9.54
C SER A 147 -5.33 -3.54 8.17
N SER A 148 -5.20 -4.86 8.05
CA SER A 148 -5.38 -5.62 6.81
C SER A 148 -6.79 -5.49 6.21
N THR A 149 -7.78 -5.10 7.02
CA THR A 149 -9.17 -4.84 6.60
C THR A 149 -9.51 -3.34 6.56
N GLY A 150 -8.53 -2.46 6.81
CA GLY A 150 -8.72 -1.01 6.81
C GLY A 150 -8.88 -0.42 5.41
N ALA A 151 -9.35 0.83 5.34
CA ALA A 151 -9.62 1.50 4.06
C ALA A 151 -8.39 1.57 3.14
N LEU A 152 -7.20 1.79 3.69
CA LEU A 152 -5.93 1.79 2.95
C LEU A 152 -5.59 0.40 2.37
N ALA A 153 -5.77 -0.68 3.15
CA ALA A 153 -5.51 -2.05 2.67
C ALA A 153 -6.49 -2.48 1.58
N MET A 154 -7.76 -2.11 1.72
CA MET A 154 -8.78 -2.31 0.68
C MET A 154 -8.46 -1.51 -0.58
N ALA A 155 -7.99 -0.26 -0.43
CA ALA A 155 -7.58 0.59 -1.54
C ALA A 155 -6.40 0.01 -2.32
N ILE A 156 -5.37 -0.50 -1.61
CA ILE A 156 -4.22 -1.21 -2.21
C ILE A 156 -4.69 -2.43 -3.00
N SER A 157 -5.52 -3.28 -2.39
CA SER A 157 -6.05 -4.48 -3.05
C SER A 157 -6.86 -4.14 -4.31
N LEU A 158 -7.65 -3.08 -4.24
CA LEU A 158 -8.45 -2.57 -5.35
C LEU A 158 -7.58 -2.00 -6.47
N TRP A 159 -6.55 -1.22 -6.14
CA TRP A 159 -5.60 -0.68 -7.10
C TRP A 159 -4.83 -1.78 -7.81
N LEU A 160 -4.33 -2.79 -7.09
CA LEU A 160 -3.64 -3.94 -7.69
C LEU A 160 -4.53 -4.68 -8.69
N ARG A 161 -5.79 -4.93 -8.30
CA ARG A 161 -6.76 -5.56 -9.20
C ARG A 161 -6.99 -4.74 -10.47
N ASP A 162 -7.20 -3.43 -10.32
CA ASP A 162 -7.44 -2.53 -11.45
C ASP A 162 -6.17 -2.40 -12.34
N CYS A 163 -4.97 -2.45 -11.74
CA CYS A 163 -3.67 -2.50 -12.43
C CYS A 163 -3.56 -3.74 -13.33
N TYR A 164 -3.77 -4.93 -12.77
CA TYR A 164 -3.68 -6.19 -13.52
C TYR A 164 -4.80 -6.36 -14.55
N ALA A 165 -5.95 -5.72 -14.34
CA ALA A 165 -7.01 -5.63 -15.35
C ALA A 165 -6.72 -4.64 -16.50
N GLY A 166 -5.60 -3.90 -16.44
CA GLY A 166 -5.24 -2.89 -17.44
C GLY A 166 -6.13 -1.64 -17.40
N ALA A 167 -6.79 -1.38 -16.27
CA ALA A 167 -7.64 -0.20 -16.08
C ALA A 167 -6.84 1.06 -15.70
N ILE A 168 -5.57 0.90 -15.31
CA ILE A 168 -4.68 1.99 -14.91
C ILE A 168 -3.76 2.37 -16.06
N ARG A 169 -3.57 3.67 -16.26
CA ARG A 169 -2.61 4.24 -17.21
C ARG A 169 -1.45 4.86 -16.41
N PHE A 170 -0.23 4.52 -16.81
CA PHE A 170 0.98 5.00 -16.13
C PHE A 170 1.55 6.25 -16.77
#